data_AF-A0A1G1W0D5-F1
#
_entry.id   AF-A0A1G1W0D5-F1
#
_cell.length_a   1.000
_cell.length_b   1.000
_cell.length_c   1.000
_cell.angle_alpha   90.00
_cell.angle_beta   90.00
_cell.angle_gamma   90.00
#
_symmetry.space_group_name_H-M   'P 1'
#
loop_
_entity.id
_entity.type
_entity.pdbx_description
1 polymer ?
#
loop_
_entity_poly.entity_id
_entity_poly.type
_entity_poly.pdbx_seq_one_letter_code
_entity_poly.pdbx_strand_id
1 'polypeptide(L)'
;MYGISPTQYAVVGLISRGKTNQEASTYLNMNYQTVKNHISEVLIKLNHQGENDLYDRTQIAIVAIREGLFPPSLITRLPESSKIPRLSLLSDRESEVFECLVQGMVNKEIGTALTISAQTVKNHVASILQKLRCRSRHEVMLIGTVDALRRSTIVPELFSHSR
;
A
#
# COMPACT_ATOMS: atom_id res chain seq x y z
N MET A 1 4.44 13.92 15.81
CA MET A 1 4.57 12.81 14.84
C MET A 1 3.74 11.63 15.35
N TYR A 2 2.45 11.54 15.00
CA TYR A 2 1.46 10.46 15.23
C TYR A 2 1.39 9.68 16.57
N GLY A 3 2.15 10.05 17.61
CA GLY A 3 2.22 9.30 18.87
C GLY A 3 2.78 7.88 18.73
N ILE A 4 3.48 7.57 17.64
CA ILE A 4 4.09 6.26 17.39
C ILE A 4 5.33 6.10 18.27
N SER A 5 5.41 5.04 19.06
CA SER A 5 6.56 4.78 19.93
C SER A 5 7.77 4.26 19.13
N PRO A 6 9.01 4.35 19.66
CA PRO A 6 10.20 3.80 19.00
C PRO A 6 10.06 2.31 18.64
N THR A 7 9.45 1.52 19.52
CA THR A 7 9.19 0.10 19.28
C THR A 7 8.16 -0.13 18.17
N GLN A 8 7.09 0.66 18.16
CA GLN A 8 6.09 0.62 17.09
C GLN A 8 6.72 0.99 15.74
N TYR A 9 7.57 2.04 15.71
CA TYR A 9 8.31 2.44 14.52
C TYR A 9 9.22 1.29 14.00
N ALA A 10 9.95 0.62 14.88
CA ALA A 10 10.79 -0.52 14.50
C ALA A 10 9.98 -1.69 13.90
N VAL A 11 8.82 -2.00 14.50
CA VAL A 11 7.89 -3.03 13.98
C VAL A 11 7.43 -2.67 12.56
N VAL A 12 6.99 -1.43 12.31
CA VAL A 12 6.58 -0.98 10.97
C VAL A 12 7.73 -1.07 9.98
N GLY A 13 8.94 -0.68 10.38
CA GLY A 13 10.12 -0.73 9.52
C GLY A 13 10.48 -2.15 9.08
N LEU A 14 10.26 -3.17 9.92
CA LEU A 14 10.48 -4.58 9.56
C LEU A 14 9.39 -5.10 8.61
N ILE A 15 8.13 -4.75 8.89
CA ILE A 15 6.99 -5.13 8.03
C ILE A 15 7.13 -4.52 6.64
N SER A 16 7.55 -3.25 6.57
CA SER A 16 7.79 -2.54 5.30
C SER A 16 8.86 -3.22 4.45
N ARG A 17 9.85 -3.86 5.08
CA ARG A 17 10.87 -4.69 4.41
C ARG A 17 10.37 -6.07 4.00
N GLY A 18 9.09 -6.38 4.24
CA GLY A 18 8.47 -7.67 3.95
C GLY A 18 8.67 -8.73 5.03
N LYS A 19 9.18 -8.39 6.22
CA LYS A 19 9.32 -9.35 7.32
C LYS A 19 7.95 -9.75 7.85
N THR A 20 7.81 -11.03 8.18
CA THR A 20 6.64 -11.58 8.86
C THR A 20 6.61 -11.16 10.33
N ASN A 21 5.45 -11.29 10.98
CA ASN A 21 5.31 -11.00 12.41
C ASN A 21 6.22 -11.90 13.26
N GLN A 22 6.46 -13.14 12.82
CA GLN A 22 7.36 -14.08 13.47
C GLN A 22 8.82 -13.65 13.30
N GLU A 23 9.24 -13.26 12.10
CA GLU A 23 10.57 -12.68 11.90
C GLU A 23 10.75 -11.40 12.70
N ALA A 24 9.77 -10.50 12.74
CA ALA A 24 9.84 -9.27 13.53
C ALA A 24 9.95 -9.55 15.04
N SER A 25 9.23 -10.57 15.53
CA SER A 25 9.35 -11.08 16.89
C SER A 25 10.78 -11.54 17.20
N THR A 26 11.40 -12.31 16.31
CA THR A 26 12.80 -12.74 16.45
C THR A 26 13.77 -11.56 16.41
N TYR A 27 13.63 -10.64 15.45
CA TYR A 27 14.54 -9.50 15.26
C TYR A 27 14.50 -8.51 16.43
N LEU A 28 13.32 -8.28 17.00
CA LEU A 28 13.16 -7.33 18.11
C LEU A 28 13.30 -8.00 19.48
N ASN A 29 13.50 -9.33 19.53
CA ASN A 29 13.47 -10.13 20.75
C ASN A 29 12.18 -9.90 21.57
N MET A 30 11.04 -9.91 20.88
CA MET A 30 9.73 -9.65 21.46
C MET A 30 8.79 -10.84 21.25
N ASN A 31 7.76 -10.97 22.09
CA ASN A 31 6.72 -11.97 21.88
C ASN A 31 5.91 -11.66 20.60
N TYR A 32 5.56 -12.70 19.83
CA TYR A 32 4.74 -12.61 18.62
C TYR A 32 3.41 -11.85 18.82
N GLN A 33 2.73 -12.09 19.94
CA GLN A 33 1.47 -11.42 20.26
C GLN A 33 1.70 -9.93 20.58
N THR A 34 2.82 -9.57 21.20
CA THR A 34 3.20 -8.16 21.41
C THR A 34 3.45 -7.46 20.08
N VAL A 35 4.10 -8.12 19.12
CA VAL A 35 4.26 -7.59 17.76
C VAL A 35 2.90 -7.33 17.11
N LYS A 36 1.97 -8.30 17.19
CA LYS A 36 0.59 -8.11 16.69
C LYS A 36 -0.12 -6.93 17.35
N ASN A 37 0.02 -6.77 18.67
CA ASN A 37 -0.62 -5.67 19.40
C ASN A 37 -0.06 -4.31 18.93
N HIS A 38 1.27 -4.19 18.76
CA HIS A 38 1.86 -2.96 18.21
C HIS A 38 1.40 -2.65 16.79
N ILE A 39 1.23 -3.66 15.94
CA ILE A 39 0.65 -3.48 14.59
C ILE A 39 -0.76 -2.92 14.69
N SER A 40 -1.61 -3.49 15.54
CA SER A 40 -2.98 -3.01 15.76
C SER A 40 -3.03 -1.58 16.31
N GLU A 41 -2.17 -1.25 17.28
CA GLU A 41 -2.06 0.11 17.82
C GLU A 41 -1.59 1.11 16.78
N VAL A 42 -0.63 0.74 15.92
CA VAL A 42 -0.17 1.59 14.83
C VAL A 42 -1.27 1.80 13.81
N LEU A 43 -2.03 0.77 13.45
CA LEU A 43 -3.19 0.90 12.56
C LEU A 43 -4.17 1.94 13.12
N ILE A 44 -4.51 1.84 14.40
CA ILE A 44 -5.41 2.80 15.07
C ILE A 44 -4.82 4.22 15.04
N LYS A 45 -3.52 4.38 15.35
CA LYS A 45 -2.85 5.69 15.38
C LYS A 45 -2.73 6.32 13.99
N LEU A 46 -2.55 5.52 12.95
CA LEU A 46 -2.52 6.00 11.55
C LEU A 46 -3.92 6.19 10.96
N ASN A 47 -4.94 5.56 11.54
CA ASN A 47 -6.37 5.74 11.21
C ASN A 47 -7.01 6.92 11.97
N HIS A 48 -6.28 7.60 12.86
CA HIS A 48 -6.86 8.47 13.90
C HIS A 48 -7.50 9.80 13.42
N GLN A 49 -7.63 10.02 12.11
CA GLN A 49 -8.43 11.13 11.56
C GLN A 49 -9.65 10.66 10.74
N GLY A 50 -9.94 9.35 10.68
CA GLY A 50 -11.04 8.84 9.85
C GLY A 50 -10.83 9.02 8.35
N GLU A 51 -9.63 9.42 7.93
CA GLU A 51 -9.22 9.61 6.53
C GLU A 51 -8.60 8.34 5.93
N ASN A 52 -8.14 7.40 6.76
CA ASN A 52 -7.40 6.21 6.32
C ASN A 52 -8.06 4.93 6.84
N ASP A 53 -8.82 4.24 6.00
CA ASP A 53 -9.52 3.01 6.41
C ASP A 53 -8.58 1.79 6.41
N LEU A 54 -7.73 1.70 7.45
CA LEU A 54 -6.62 0.75 7.54
C LEU A 54 -6.96 -0.54 8.29
N TYR A 55 -6.73 -1.68 7.65
CA TYR A 55 -7.08 -3.02 8.16
C TYR A 55 -5.97 -4.07 8.02
N ASP A 56 -4.92 -3.79 7.24
CA ASP A 56 -3.87 -4.76 6.90
C ASP A 56 -2.49 -4.17 7.15
N ARG A 57 -1.57 -5.01 7.64
CA ARG A 57 -0.16 -4.66 7.88
C ARG A 57 0.56 -4.10 6.63
N THR A 58 0.12 -4.48 5.43
CA THR A 58 0.68 -3.99 4.16
C THR A 58 0.30 -2.52 3.94
N GLN A 59 -0.88 -2.10 4.40
CA GLN A 59 -1.34 -0.73 4.30
C GLN A 59 -0.54 0.18 5.25
N ILE A 60 -0.09 -0.34 6.39
CA ILE A 60 0.83 0.39 7.29
C ILE A 60 2.11 0.78 6.55
N ALA A 61 2.71 -0.13 5.80
CA ALA A 61 3.94 0.17 5.04
C ALA A 61 3.71 1.25 3.99
N ILE A 62 2.59 1.18 3.26
CA ILE A 62 2.22 2.16 2.23
C ILE A 62 1.97 3.54 2.86
N VAL A 63 1.14 3.61 3.90
CA VAL A 63 0.84 4.85 4.61
C VAL A 63 2.09 5.43 5.25
N ALA A 64 2.93 4.60 5.89
CA ALA A 64 4.14 5.10 6.52
C ALA A 64 5.12 5.73 5.51
N ILE A 65 5.11 5.31 4.24
CA ILE A 65 5.90 5.97 3.20
C ILE A 65 5.22 7.25 2.71
N ARG A 66 3.90 7.22 2.47
CA ARG A 66 3.12 8.42 2.09
C ARG A 66 3.27 9.56 3.11
N GLU A 67 3.23 9.21 4.39
CA GLU A 67 3.39 10.13 5.52
C GLU A 67 4.85 10.50 5.81
N GLY A 68 5.81 10.02 5.00
CA GLY A 68 7.23 10.32 5.15
C GLY A 68 7.91 9.71 6.38
N LEU A 69 7.28 8.73 7.05
CA LEU A 69 7.89 8.00 8.17
C LEU A 69 9.06 7.11 7.71
N PHE A 70 9.04 6.64 6.47
CA PHE A 70 10.09 5.82 5.87
C PHE A 70 10.35 6.19 4.40
N PRO A 71 11.59 6.01 3.89
CA PRO A 71 11.89 6.22 2.48
C PRO A 71 11.25 5.13 1.60
N PRO A 72 10.89 5.43 0.34
CA PRO A 72 10.33 4.44 -0.60
C PRO A 72 11.22 3.21 -0.82
N SER A 73 12.54 3.37 -0.68
CA SER A 73 13.53 2.29 -0.78
C SER A 73 13.39 1.22 0.31
N LEU A 74 12.61 1.49 1.36
CA LEU A 74 12.37 0.54 2.44
C LEU A 74 11.50 -0.65 2.02
N ILE A 75 10.70 -0.53 0.95
CA ILE A 75 9.94 -1.66 0.43
C ILE A 75 10.88 -2.56 -0.39
N THR A 76 11.52 -3.51 0.28
CA THR A 76 12.41 -4.50 -0.36
C THR A 76 11.67 -5.55 -1.20
N ARG A 77 10.35 -5.50 -1.28
CA ARG A 77 9.51 -6.38 -2.12
C ARG A 77 8.60 -5.58 -3.07
N LEU A 78 9.13 -4.52 -3.67
CA LEU A 78 8.46 -3.97 -4.85
C LEU A 78 8.45 -5.03 -5.97
N PRO A 79 7.32 -5.27 -6.65
CA PRO A 79 7.34 -6.09 -7.85
C PRO A 79 8.36 -5.51 -8.84
N GLU A 80 9.22 -6.37 -9.40
CA GLU A 80 10.20 -5.96 -10.41
C GLU A 80 9.51 -5.17 -11.53
N SER A 81 10.18 -4.14 -12.05
CA SER A 81 9.67 -3.24 -13.10
C SER A 81 9.04 -3.93 -14.31
N SER A 82 9.52 -5.13 -14.64
CA SER A 82 9.07 -5.94 -15.77
C SER A 82 7.75 -6.70 -15.51
N LYS A 83 7.28 -6.71 -14.26
CA LYS A 83 6.05 -7.38 -13.82
C LYS A 83 4.93 -6.42 -13.45
N ILE A 84 5.15 -5.10 -13.57
CA ILE A 84 4.11 -4.10 -13.33
C ILE A 84 3.07 -4.22 -14.47
N PRO A 85 1.83 -4.60 -14.16
CA PRO A 85 0.80 -4.77 -15.17
C PRO A 85 0.49 -3.44 -15.85
N ARG A 86 0.23 -3.47 -17.16
CA ARG A 86 -0.06 -2.24 -17.91
C ARG A 86 -1.39 -1.66 -17.44
N LEU A 87 -1.34 -0.49 -16.78
CA LEU A 87 -2.53 0.24 -16.35
C LEU A 87 -3.42 0.65 -17.54
N SER A 88 -2.86 0.71 -18.76
CA SER A 88 -3.61 0.91 -20.00
C SER A 88 -4.64 -0.18 -20.33
N LEU A 89 -4.68 -1.29 -19.57
CA LEU A 89 -5.70 -2.33 -19.69
C LEU A 89 -7.01 -1.98 -18.98
N LEU A 90 -6.98 -0.99 -18.09
CA LEU A 90 -8.15 -0.53 -17.36
C LEU A 90 -9.01 0.36 -18.26
N SER A 91 -10.33 0.20 -18.18
CA SER A 91 -11.28 1.18 -18.69
C SER A 91 -11.20 2.48 -17.88
N ASP A 92 -11.79 3.55 -18.40
CA ASP A 92 -11.86 4.84 -17.69
C ASP A 92 -12.46 4.67 -16.29
N ARG A 93 -13.54 3.90 -16.19
CA ARG A 93 -14.22 3.65 -14.92
C ARG A 93 -13.40 2.80 -13.95
N GLU A 94 -12.68 1.80 -14.46
CA GLU A 94 -11.77 1.00 -13.63
C GLU A 94 -10.54 1.81 -13.19
N SER A 95 -10.10 2.78 -14.00
CA SER A 95 -9.01 3.69 -13.66
C SER A 95 -9.40 4.60 -12.50
N GLU A 96 -10.61 5.16 -12.52
CA GLU A 96 -11.15 5.93 -11.38
C GLU A 96 -11.23 5.08 -10.10
N VAL A 97 -11.76 3.86 -10.19
CA VAL A 97 -11.81 2.93 -9.04
C VAL A 97 -10.40 2.56 -8.57
N PHE A 98 -9.45 2.36 -9.50
CA PHE A 98 -8.05 2.08 -9.19
C PHE A 98 -7.39 3.23 -8.42
N GLU A 99 -7.57 4.47 -8.84
CA GLU A 99 -7.04 5.64 -8.11
C GLU A 99 -7.57 5.69 -6.68
N CYS A 100 -8.87 5.48 -6.48
CA CYS A 100 -9.45 5.41 -5.13
C CYS A 100 -8.89 4.24 -4.31
N LEU A 101 -8.64 3.08 -4.93
CA LEU A 101 -7.97 1.96 -4.26
C LEU A 101 -6.57 2.34 -3.78
N VAL A 102 -5.77 2.97 -4.63
CA VAL A 102 -4.40 3.42 -4.31
C VAL A 102 -4.39 4.40 -3.15
N GLN A 103 -5.42 5.24 -3.04
CA GLN A 103 -5.61 6.14 -1.91
C GLN A 103 -5.96 5.42 -0.60
N GLY A 104 -6.36 4.15 -0.66
CA GLY A 104 -6.70 3.32 0.49
C GLY A 104 -8.20 3.19 0.76
N MET A 105 -9.05 3.77 -0.09
CA MET A 105 -10.50 3.82 0.14
C MET A 105 -11.14 2.42 0.14
N VAL A 106 -12.20 2.22 0.93
CA VAL A 106 -13.02 1.00 0.88
C VAL A 106 -14.18 1.11 -0.10
N ASN A 107 -14.73 -0.04 -0.51
CA ASN A 107 -15.79 -0.10 -1.53
C ASN A 107 -16.99 0.80 -1.24
N LYS A 108 -17.34 1.02 0.02
CA LYS A 108 -18.42 1.94 0.41
C LYS A 108 -18.05 3.40 0.12
N GLU A 109 -16.85 3.81 0.50
CA GLU A 109 -16.32 5.16 0.25
C GLU A 109 -16.14 5.42 -1.24
N ILE A 110 -15.56 4.45 -1.97
CA ILE A 110 -15.44 4.52 -3.43
C ILE A 110 -16.83 4.65 -4.06
N GLY A 111 -17.81 3.89 -3.57
CA GLY A 111 -19.19 3.96 -4.05
C GLY A 111 -19.78 5.35 -3.89
N THR A 112 -19.58 5.97 -2.73
CA THR A 112 -19.98 7.36 -2.48
C THR A 112 -19.24 8.33 -3.39
N ALA A 113 -17.91 8.26 -3.46
CA ALA A 113 -17.08 9.19 -4.22
C ALA A 113 -17.38 9.14 -5.72
N LEU A 114 -17.67 7.94 -6.24
CA LEU A 114 -17.93 7.72 -7.66
C LEU A 114 -19.43 7.65 -7.99
N THR A 115 -20.32 7.87 -7.02
CA THR A 115 -21.78 7.78 -7.20
C THR A 115 -22.23 6.43 -7.82
N ILE A 116 -21.70 5.31 -7.29
CA ILE A 116 -22.08 3.94 -7.66
C ILE A 116 -22.28 3.07 -6.43
N SER A 117 -22.96 1.93 -6.59
CA SER A 117 -23.16 1.01 -5.46
C SER A 117 -21.85 0.35 -5.02
N ALA A 118 -21.70 0.04 -3.73
CA ALA A 118 -20.56 -0.72 -3.22
C ALA A 118 -20.42 -2.11 -3.88
N GLN A 119 -21.53 -2.69 -4.37
CA GLN A 119 -21.52 -3.93 -5.13
C GLN A 119 -20.94 -3.73 -6.54
N THR A 120 -21.26 -2.62 -7.20
CA THR A 120 -20.65 -2.23 -8.47
C THR A 120 -19.15 -2.01 -8.31
N VAL A 121 -18.71 -1.38 -7.21
CA VAL A 121 -17.29 -1.25 -6.90
C VAL A 121 -16.62 -2.62 -6.74
N LYS A 122 -17.22 -3.57 -6.00
CA LYS A 122 -16.68 -4.95 -5.90
C LYS A 122 -16.45 -5.58 -7.27
N ASN A 123 -17.37 -5.38 -8.21
CA ASN A 123 -17.24 -5.92 -9.57
C ASN A 123 -16.07 -5.27 -10.33
N HIS A 124 -15.91 -3.94 -10.23
CA HIS A 124 -14.76 -3.24 -10.81
C HIS A 124 -13.44 -3.71 -10.18
N VAL A 125 -13.38 -3.82 -8.85
CA VAL A 125 -12.20 -4.33 -8.14
C VAL A 125 -11.84 -5.74 -8.62
N ALA A 126 -12.81 -6.64 -8.78
CA ALA A 126 -12.56 -7.97 -9.31
C ALA A 126 -11.99 -7.95 -10.73
N SER A 127 -12.52 -7.09 -11.60
CA SER A 127 -12.00 -6.93 -12.97
C SER A 127 -10.60 -6.34 -13.00
N ILE A 128 -10.32 -5.33 -12.17
CA ILE A 128 -8.97 -4.75 -12.00
C ILE A 128 -7.98 -5.82 -11.56
N LEU A 129 -8.31 -6.63 -10.56
CA LEU A 129 -7.46 -7.73 -10.10
C LEU A 129 -7.14 -8.70 -11.24
N GLN A 130 -8.15 -9.09 -12.01
CA GLN A 130 -7.96 -9.99 -13.15
C GLN A 130 -7.08 -9.36 -14.24
N LYS A 131 -7.37 -8.13 -14.65
CA LYS A 131 -6.66 -7.40 -15.71
C LYS A 131 -5.20 -7.13 -15.35
N LEU A 132 -4.97 -6.74 -14.10
CA LEU A 132 -3.64 -6.50 -13.57
C LEU A 132 -2.97 -7.79 -13.08
N ARG A 133 -3.62 -8.95 -13.17
CA ARG A 133 -3.10 -10.24 -12.66
C ARG A 133 -2.67 -10.20 -11.19
N CYS A 134 -3.32 -9.33 -10.41
CA CYS A 134 -3.12 -9.18 -8.99
C CYS A 134 -3.95 -10.22 -8.24
N ARG A 135 -3.39 -10.77 -7.17
CA ARG A 135 -4.05 -11.73 -6.29
C ARG A 135 -4.85 -11.06 -5.18
N SER A 136 -4.56 -9.79 -4.90
CA SER A 136 -5.21 -9.06 -3.82
C SER A 136 -5.29 -7.56 -4.11
N ARG A 137 -6.25 -6.88 -3.46
CA ARG A 137 -6.35 -5.41 -3.50
C ARG A 137 -5.06 -4.73 -3.03
N HIS A 138 -4.33 -5.34 -2.11
CA HIS A 138 -3.06 -4.81 -1.60
C HIS A 138 -1.98 -4.78 -2.67
N GLU A 139 -1.94 -5.80 -3.52
CA GLU A 139 -1.03 -5.85 -4.66
C GLU A 139 -1.34 -4.74 -5.67
N VAL A 140 -2.62 -4.46 -5.90
CA VAL A 140 -3.06 -3.32 -6.72
C VAL A 140 -2.63 -1.99 -6.12
N MET A 141 -2.83 -1.78 -4.81
CA MET A 141 -2.41 -0.57 -4.11
C MET A 141 -0.90 -0.36 -4.18
N LEU A 142 -0.12 -1.44 -3.99
CA LEU A 142 1.33 -1.40 -4.09
C LEU A 142 1.77 -1.02 -5.51
N ILE A 143 1.17 -1.64 -6.53
CA ILE A 143 1.44 -1.32 -7.94
C ILE A 143 1.18 0.16 -8.23
N GLY A 144 0.02 0.69 -7.82
CA GLY A 144 -0.29 2.09 -8.05
C GLY A 144 0.57 3.06 -7.26
N THR A 145 0.96 2.69 -6.03
CA THR A 145 1.93 3.49 -5.25
C THR A 145 3.29 3.57 -5.96
N VAL A 146 3.78 2.43 -6.47
CA VAL A 146 5.04 2.39 -7.24
C VAL A 146 4.93 3.18 -8.53
N ASP A 147 3.82 3.05 -9.26
CA ASP A 147 3.57 3.79 -10.49
C ASP A 147 3.52 5.30 -10.24
N ALA A 148 2.81 5.74 -9.20
CA ALA A 148 2.72 7.15 -8.79
C ALA A 148 4.08 7.73 -8.36
N LEU A 149 4.89 6.96 -7.61
CA LEU A 149 6.25 7.36 -7.24
C LEU A 149 7.16 7.50 -8.47
N ARG A 150 6.98 6.64 -9.48
CA ARG A 150 7.71 6.74 -10.76
C ARG A 150 7.29 7.93 -11.60
N ARG A 151 6.00 8.29 -11.63
CA ARG A 151 5.50 9.47 -12.35
C ARG A 151 5.87 10.78 -11.65
N SER A 152 5.88 10.79 -10.33
CA SER A 152 6.28 11.93 -9.50
C SER A 152 7.79 12.22 -9.56
N THR A 153 8.59 11.20 -9.91
CA THR A 153 10.00 11.37 -10.24
C THR A 153 10.08 11.64 -11.73
N ILE A 154 10.23 12.92 -12.13
CA ILE A 154 10.96 13.22 -13.36
C ILE A 154 12.31 12.53 -13.18
N VAL A 155 12.46 11.32 -13.69
CA VAL A 155 13.77 10.74 -13.92
C VAL A 155 14.29 11.51 -15.12
N PRO A 156 15.24 12.45 -14.95
CA PRO A 156 16.03 12.87 -16.09
C PRO A 156 16.70 11.60 -16.61
N GLU A 157 17.02 11.60 -17.89
CA GLU A 157 17.58 10.53 -18.71
C GLU A 157 18.90 9.88 -18.21
N LEU A 158 19.06 9.55 -16.93
CA LEU A 158 20.23 8.90 -16.35
C LEU A 158 20.29 7.39 -16.62
N PHE A 159 19.28 6.85 -17.30
CA PHE A 159 19.32 5.49 -17.88
C PHE A 159 19.20 5.51 -19.41
N SER A 160 19.60 6.61 -20.06
CA SER A 160 19.78 6.63 -21.50
C SER A 160 21.27 6.52 -21.85
N HIS A 161 21.60 5.46 -22.59
CA HIS A 161 22.82 5.22 -23.38
C HIS A 161 24.10 4.87 -22.60
N SER A 162 24.46 3.59 -22.49
CA SER A 162 25.30 2.84 -23.43
C SER A 162 26.69 3.45 -23.72
N ARG A 163 27.72 2.94 -23.04
CA ARG A 163 28.83 2.13 -23.59
C ARG A 163 29.77 1.68 -22.48
#